data_AF-A0A497AYZ3-F1
#
_entry.id   AF-A0A497AYZ3-F1
#
_cell.length_a   1.000
_cell.length_b   1.000
_cell.length_c   1.000
_cell.angle_alpha   90.00
_cell.angle_beta   90.00
_cell.angle_gamma   90.00
#
_symmetry.space_group_name_H-M   'P 1'
#
loop_
_entity.id
_entity.type
_entity.pdbx_description
1 polymer ?
#
loop_
_entity_poly.entity_id
_entity_poly.type
_entity_poly.pdbx_seq_one_letter_code
_entity_poly.pdbx_strand_id
1 'polypeptide(L)'
;MSEMMLTEAQKASWAAHFARRALTLMRNESVLRQAADGQLICVAWPREDRVVLLINPYVVDQNKVLGSKFQHSLRTVMHGHHTVVTNSRGIFFQVGYLPKPLDAGALPTHVILDLSGAPSGDLMAPLGVTRRGDKWISLLDADSVLIGGTRQMGKTTLLHAWILSLITAETPEKLRLLLCDGKNKAEFGRYAGIPHVHAVAGRGAELGPIIGYLREELIARSALLRQHGARNVKEL
;
A
#
# COMPACT_ATOMS: atom_id res chain seq x y z
N MET A 1 -5.88 -2.72 20.04
CA MET A 1 -7.18 -2.03 19.88
C MET A 1 -7.84 -2.57 18.63
N SER A 2 -9.02 -3.18 18.76
CA SER A 2 -9.79 -3.73 17.63
C SER A 2 -10.04 -2.64 16.59
N GLU A 3 -9.65 -2.88 15.33
CA GLU A 3 -10.11 -2.08 14.19
C GLU A 3 -11.63 -2.15 14.17
N MET A 4 -12.28 -1.04 14.52
CA MET A 4 -13.73 -0.98 14.61
C MET A 4 -14.32 -1.06 13.19
N MET A 5 -14.64 -2.28 12.75
CA MET A 5 -15.21 -2.53 11.43
C MET A 5 -16.62 -1.93 11.35
N LEU A 6 -16.81 -0.99 10.43
CA LEU A 6 -18.12 -0.38 10.20
C LEU A 6 -19.07 -1.38 9.57
N THR A 7 -20.32 -1.39 10.03
CA THR A 7 -21.41 -2.12 9.39
C THR A 7 -21.74 -1.55 8.00
N GLU A 8 -22.34 -2.35 7.13
CA GLU A 8 -22.77 -1.89 5.80
C GLU A 8 -23.75 -0.69 5.88
N ALA A 9 -24.63 -0.68 6.88
CA ALA A 9 -25.54 0.44 7.12
C ALA A 9 -24.79 1.74 7.49
N GLN A 10 -23.76 1.65 8.34
CA GLN A 10 -22.90 2.79 8.67
C GLN A 10 -22.12 3.27 7.46
N LYS A 11 -21.56 2.36 6.65
CA LYS A 11 -20.85 2.70 5.40
C LYS A 11 -21.76 3.43 4.41
N ALA A 12 -23.00 2.94 4.23
CA ALA A 12 -23.99 3.58 3.37
C ALA A 12 -24.38 4.99 3.86
N SER A 13 -24.55 5.16 5.18
CA SER A 13 -24.83 6.46 5.79
C SER A 13 -23.70 7.47 5.54
N TRP A 14 -22.44 7.05 5.73
CA TRP A 14 -21.26 7.85 5.41
C TRP A 14 -21.16 8.19 3.92
N ALA A 15 -21.45 7.23 3.04
CA ALA A 15 -21.44 7.44 1.60
C ALA A 15 -22.44 8.53 1.18
N ALA A 16 -23.67 8.47 1.70
CA ALA A 16 -24.69 9.49 1.47
C ALA A 16 -24.29 10.86 2.05
N HIS A 17 -23.68 10.86 3.24
CA HIS A 17 -23.21 12.08 3.90
C HIS A 17 -22.13 12.80 3.08
N PHE A 18 -21.08 12.09 2.67
CA PHE A 18 -20.00 12.66 1.87
C PHE A 18 -20.46 13.10 0.48
N ALA A 19 -21.33 12.32 -0.17
CA ALA A 19 -21.90 12.70 -1.47
C ALA A 19 -22.68 14.02 -1.37
N ARG A 20 -23.51 14.19 -0.34
CA ARG A 20 -24.28 15.42 -0.12
C ARG A 20 -23.38 16.64 0.06
N ARG A 21 -22.29 16.50 0.81
CA ARG A 21 -21.31 17.57 1.04
C ARG A 21 -20.55 17.94 -0.22
N ALA A 22 -20.07 16.95 -0.97
CA ALA A 22 -19.41 17.17 -2.25
C ALA A 22 -20.33 17.89 -3.25
N LEU A 23 -21.58 17.44 -3.39
CA LEU A 23 -22.57 18.05 -4.27
C LEU A 23 -22.91 19.50 -3.86
N THR A 24 -23.05 19.75 -2.56
CA THR A 24 -23.28 21.09 -2.03
C THR A 24 -22.12 22.02 -2.36
N LEU A 25 -20.89 21.55 -2.16
CA LEU A 25 -19.70 22.33 -2.52
C LEU A 25 -19.63 22.61 -4.03
N MET A 26 -19.88 21.61 -4.87
CA MET A 26 -19.85 21.78 -6.33
C MET A 26 -20.85 22.84 -6.81
N ARG A 27 -22.04 22.89 -6.19
CA ARG A 27 -23.03 23.94 -6.47
C ARG A 27 -22.54 25.31 -6.01
N ASN A 28 -22.04 25.41 -4.78
CA ASN A 28 -21.60 26.68 -4.19
C ASN A 28 -20.39 27.29 -4.91
N GLU A 29 -19.48 26.46 -5.43
CA GLU A 29 -18.32 26.92 -6.19
C GLU A 29 -18.58 27.03 -7.70
N SER A 30 -19.84 26.85 -8.14
CA SER A 30 -20.25 26.94 -9.54
C SER A 30 -19.35 26.12 -10.48
N VAL A 31 -19.06 24.88 -10.08
CA VAL A 31 -18.28 23.92 -10.89
C VAL A 31 -19.18 23.00 -11.70
N LEU A 32 -20.49 22.96 -11.44
CA LEU A 32 -21.46 22.25 -12.28
C LEU A 32 -21.70 23.02 -13.59
N ARG A 33 -21.72 22.30 -14.71
CA ARG A 33 -22.07 22.86 -16.02
C ARG A 33 -23.60 22.97 -16.15
N GLN A 34 -24.09 23.89 -16.98
CA GLN A 34 -25.53 24.07 -17.21
C GLN A 34 -26.24 22.80 -17.71
N ALA A 35 -25.52 21.90 -18.40
CA ALA A 35 -26.02 20.61 -18.87
C ALA A 35 -26.18 19.54 -17.76
N ALA A 36 -26.01 19.90 -16.49
CA ALA A 36 -26.11 18.96 -15.37
C ALA A 36 -27.56 18.62 -14.97
N ASP A 37 -28.56 19.33 -15.52
CA ASP A 37 -29.96 19.10 -15.13
C ASP A 37 -30.47 17.72 -15.58
N GLY A 38 -31.09 16.99 -14.66
CA GLY A 38 -31.50 15.59 -14.86
C GLY A 38 -30.38 14.57 -15.03
N GLN A 39 -29.10 14.98 -15.03
CA GLN A 39 -27.97 14.06 -15.21
C GLN A 39 -27.40 13.58 -13.88
N LEU A 40 -26.86 12.36 -13.88
CA LEU A 40 -26.15 11.80 -12.74
C LEU A 40 -24.83 12.55 -12.53
N ILE A 41 -24.71 13.26 -11.41
CA ILE A 41 -23.51 14.05 -11.08
C ILE A 41 -22.48 13.20 -10.33
N CYS A 42 -22.92 12.41 -9.36
CA CYS A 42 -22.06 11.68 -8.46
C CYS A 42 -22.67 10.34 -8.06
N VAL A 43 -21.86 9.28 -8.05
CA VAL A 43 -22.20 7.97 -7.45
C VAL A 43 -21.31 7.77 -6.23
N ALA A 44 -21.90 7.39 -5.09
CA ALA A 44 -21.15 7.08 -3.88
C ALA A 44 -20.95 5.57 -3.75
N TRP A 45 -19.70 5.13 -3.73
CA TRP A 45 -19.33 3.72 -3.60
C TRP A 45 -18.62 3.47 -2.27
N PRO A 46 -19.31 2.89 -1.27
CA PRO A 46 -18.66 2.50 -0.02
C PRO A 46 -17.70 1.33 -0.25
N ARG A 47 -16.50 1.45 0.31
CA ARG A 47 -15.48 0.39 0.44
C ARG A 47 -15.27 0.04 1.90
N GLU A 48 -14.37 -0.88 2.18
CA GLU A 48 -14.04 -1.32 3.53
C GLU A 48 -13.53 -0.17 4.42
N ASP A 49 -12.60 0.64 3.91
CA ASP A 49 -11.89 1.68 4.67
C ASP A 49 -12.23 3.13 4.26
N ARG A 50 -12.98 3.32 3.17
CA ARG A 50 -13.30 4.63 2.59
C ARG A 50 -14.57 4.62 1.75
N VAL A 51 -15.03 5.80 1.36
CA VAL A 51 -16.01 6.01 0.29
C VAL A 51 -15.30 6.55 -0.94
N VAL A 52 -15.63 6.03 -2.12
CA VAL A 52 -15.22 6.57 -3.41
C VAL A 52 -16.42 7.26 -4.06
N LEU A 53 -16.34 8.57 -4.25
CA LEU A 53 -17.32 9.35 -5.00
C LEU A 53 -16.87 9.42 -6.46
N LEU A 54 -17.63 8.82 -7.37
CA LEU A 54 -17.39 8.86 -8.81
C LEU A 54 -18.11 10.08 -9.37
N ILE A 55 -17.36 11.05 -9.88
CA ILE A 55 -17.90 12.29 -10.42
C ILE A 55 -18.00 12.18 -11.93
N ASN A 56 -19.17 12.50 -12.47
CA ASN A 56 -19.38 12.54 -13.91
C ASN A 56 -18.57 13.71 -14.52
N PRO A 57 -17.55 13.43 -15.35
CA PRO A 57 -16.64 14.46 -15.85
C PRO A 57 -17.29 15.39 -16.89
N TYR A 58 -18.45 15.04 -17.44
CA TYR A 58 -19.16 15.80 -18.48
C TYR A 58 -20.06 16.90 -17.92
N VAL A 59 -20.48 16.76 -16.66
CA VAL A 59 -21.37 17.72 -15.97
C VAL A 59 -20.63 18.68 -15.05
N VAL A 60 -19.30 18.58 -15.00
CA VAL A 60 -18.45 19.43 -14.16
C VAL A 60 -17.38 20.16 -14.96
N ASP A 61 -16.94 21.30 -14.46
CA ASP A 61 -15.72 21.97 -14.90
C ASP A 61 -14.51 21.24 -14.29
N GLN A 62 -13.88 20.38 -15.10
CA GLN A 62 -12.76 19.55 -14.66
C GLN A 62 -11.55 20.39 -14.22
N ASN A 63 -11.30 21.55 -14.84
CA ASN A 63 -10.17 22.41 -14.48
C ASN A 63 -10.38 23.00 -13.08
N LYS A 64 -11.61 23.42 -12.76
CA LYS A 64 -11.94 23.90 -11.42
C LYS A 64 -11.89 22.79 -10.38
N VAL A 65 -12.51 21.64 -10.67
CA VAL A 65 -12.58 20.50 -9.74
C VAL A 65 -11.18 19.94 -9.42
N LEU A 66 -10.29 19.87 -10.41
CA LEU A 66 -8.93 19.40 -10.21
C LEU A 66 -8.00 20.49 -9.66
N GLY A 67 -8.45 21.75 -9.63
CA GLY A 67 -7.70 22.87 -9.09
C GLY A 67 -7.48 22.80 -7.57
N SER A 68 -6.36 23.36 -7.12
CA SER A 68 -5.96 23.36 -5.70
C SER A 68 -7.00 24.02 -4.79
N LYS A 69 -7.66 25.09 -5.26
CA LYS A 69 -8.72 25.81 -4.53
C LYS A 69 -9.90 24.88 -4.20
N PHE A 70 -10.49 24.23 -5.20
CA PHE A 70 -11.60 23.31 -5.00
C PHE A 70 -11.19 22.14 -4.10
N GLN A 71 -10.01 21.55 -4.33
CA GLN A 71 -9.51 20.45 -3.49
C GLN A 71 -9.33 20.87 -2.01
N HIS A 72 -8.92 22.12 -1.76
CA HIS A 72 -8.81 22.66 -0.40
C HIS A 72 -10.20 22.83 0.25
N SER A 73 -11.16 23.42 -0.46
CA SER A 73 -12.54 23.53 0.01
C SER A 73 -13.16 22.15 0.24
N LEU A 74 -12.90 21.19 -0.65
CA LEU A 74 -13.37 19.82 -0.54
C LEU A 74 -12.88 19.17 0.75
N ARG A 75 -11.58 19.28 1.07
CA ARG A 75 -11.03 18.79 2.34
C ARG A 75 -11.68 19.45 3.55
N THR A 76 -11.96 20.75 3.46
CA THR A 76 -12.59 21.53 4.54
C THR A 76 -14.02 21.04 4.80
N VAL A 77 -14.83 20.89 3.74
CA VAL A 77 -16.20 20.36 3.88
C VAL A 77 -16.23 18.86 4.14
N MET A 78 -15.10 18.16 4.21
CA MET A 78 -15.07 16.75 4.64
C MET A 78 -14.66 16.61 6.11
N HIS A 79 -14.64 17.70 6.90
CA HIS A 79 -14.50 17.68 8.38
C HIS A 79 -13.31 16.85 8.90
N GLY A 80 -12.14 17.03 8.28
CA GLY A 80 -10.92 16.35 8.72
C GLY A 80 -10.77 14.91 8.23
N HIS A 81 -11.76 14.35 7.53
CA HIS A 81 -11.62 13.07 6.85
C HIS A 81 -10.55 13.17 5.74
N HIS A 82 -9.74 12.13 5.61
CA HIS A 82 -8.69 12.11 4.59
C HIS A 82 -9.33 12.09 3.20
N THR A 83 -9.15 13.19 2.44
CA THR A 83 -9.71 13.35 1.10
C THR A 83 -8.63 13.42 0.03
N VAL A 84 -8.76 12.57 -0.99
CA VAL A 84 -7.88 12.53 -2.17
C VAL A 84 -8.73 12.67 -3.43
N VAL A 85 -8.29 13.51 -4.35
CA VAL A 85 -8.88 13.61 -5.69
C VAL A 85 -7.96 12.90 -6.68
N THR A 86 -8.52 12.03 -7.53
CA THR A 86 -7.77 11.35 -8.59
C THR A 86 -8.48 11.50 -9.94
N ASN A 87 -7.70 11.49 -11.03
CA ASN A 87 -8.19 11.75 -12.39
C ASN A 87 -7.67 10.75 -13.45
N SER A 88 -7.08 9.62 -13.05
CA SER A 88 -6.42 8.69 -13.99
C SER A 88 -7.35 7.87 -14.87
N ARG A 89 -8.59 7.62 -14.42
CA ARG A 89 -9.62 6.86 -15.16
C ARG A 89 -11.01 7.50 -15.09
N GLY A 90 -11.06 8.78 -14.76
CA GLY A 90 -12.27 9.48 -14.32
C GLY A 90 -11.98 10.30 -13.07
N ILE A 91 -12.91 11.17 -12.70
CA ILE A 91 -12.75 12.04 -11.53
C ILE A 91 -13.32 11.33 -10.31
N PHE A 92 -12.46 11.04 -9.33
CA PHE A 92 -12.85 10.36 -8.11
C PHE A 92 -12.47 11.17 -6.89
N PHE A 93 -13.38 11.29 -5.92
CA PHE A 93 -13.06 11.79 -4.59
C PHE A 93 -13.07 10.62 -3.61
N GLN A 94 -11.93 10.33 -3.00
CA GLN A 94 -11.77 9.26 -2.01
C GLN A 94 -11.78 9.88 -0.62
N VAL A 95 -12.71 9.46 0.24
CA VAL A 95 -12.90 9.99 1.59
C VAL A 95 -12.84 8.86 2.61
N GLY A 96 -11.84 8.86 3.49
CA GLY A 96 -11.73 7.86 4.57
C GLY A 96 -12.83 8.01 5.62
N TYR A 97 -13.31 6.91 6.21
CA TYR A 97 -14.37 6.98 7.23
C TYR A 97 -13.94 7.60 8.56
N LEU A 98 -12.66 7.52 8.88
CA LEU A 98 -12.14 8.07 10.13
C LEU A 98 -11.53 9.44 9.85
N PRO A 99 -11.82 10.46 10.68
CA PRO A 99 -11.13 11.74 10.60
C PRO A 99 -9.64 11.53 10.83
N LYS A 100 -8.81 12.42 10.28
CA LYS A 100 -7.41 12.51 10.71
C LYS A 100 -7.41 12.76 12.22
N PRO A 101 -6.67 11.94 13.00
CA PRO A 101 -6.57 12.18 14.44
C PRO A 101 -6.08 13.62 14.67
N LEU A 102 -6.82 14.38 15.49
CA LEU A 102 -6.47 15.76 15.86
C LEU A 102 -5.11 15.80 16.58
N ASP A 103 -4.82 14.75 17.36
CA ASP A 103 -3.58 14.54 18.10
C ASP A 103 -2.77 13.37 17.52
N ALA A 104 -2.53 13.37 16.21
CA ALA A 104 -1.79 12.25 15.61
C ALA A 104 -0.31 12.14 16.05
N GLY A 105 0.13 13.01 16.96
CA GLY A 105 1.52 13.16 17.38
C GLY A 105 2.44 13.56 16.22
N ALA A 106 3.62 14.07 16.55
CA ALA A 106 4.71 13.96 15.59
C ALA A 106 5.04 12.47 15.44
N LEU A 107 5.29 12.00 14.21
CA LEU A 107 5.91 10.69 14.05
C LEU A 107 7.28 10.74 14.74
N PRO A 108 7.71 9.64 15.39
CA PRO A 108 9.04 9.58 15.96
C PRO A 108 10.08 9.79 14.86
N THR A 109 11.13 10.55 15.16
CA THR A 109 12.24 10.78 14.20
C THR A 109 13.11 9.53 14.02
N HIS A 110 13.08 8.64 15.01
CA HIS A 110 13.82 7.38 15.04
C HIS A 110 12.96 6.30 15.68
N VAL A 111 12.99 5.10 15.10
CA VAL A 111 12.29 3.93 15.59
C VAL A 111 13.30 2.79 15.68
N ILE A 112 13.36 2.14 16.84
CA ILE A 112 14.15 0.91 17.00
C ILE A 112 13.38 -0.23 16.36
N LEU A 113 14.10 -1.09 15.62
CA LEU A 113 13.50 -2.31 15.09
C LEU A 113 13.14 -3.25 16.25
N ASP A 114 11.87 -3.24 16.64
CA ASP A 114 11.30 -4.16 17.61
C ASP A 114 10.53 -5.26 16.89
N LEU A 115 11.06 -6.49 16.96
CA LEU A 115 10.45 -7.67 16.35
C LEU A 115 9.47 -8.38 17.30
N SER A 116 9.40 -7.99 18.58
CA SER A 116 8.49 -8.61 19.54
C SER A 116 7.02 -8.30 19.25
N GLY A 117 6.75 -7.18 18.59
CA GLY A 117 5.42 -6.76 18.13
C GLY A 117 5.01 -7.33 16.76
N ALA A 118 5.76 -8.29 16.20
CA ALA A 118 5.43 -8.87 14.91
C ALA A 118 4.05 -9.57 14.96
N PRO A 119 3.12 -9.25 14.03
CA PRO A 119 1.84 -9.93 13.97
C PRO A 119 2.02 -11.40 13.57
N SER A 120 1.07 -12.24 13.98
CA SER A 120 1.00 -13.63 13.50
C SER A 120 0.78 -13.68 11.99
N GLY A 121 1.64 -14.38 11.26
CA GLY A 121 1.54 -14.56 9.82
C GLY A 121 2.89 -14.99 9.22
N ASP A 122 2.86 -15.48 7.98
CA ASP A 122 4.08 -15.88 7.27
C ASP A 122 4.68 -14.67 6.52
N LEU A 123 6.01 -14.60 6.49
CA LEU A 123 6.77 -13.59 5.75
C LEU A 123 6.36 -12.14 6.08
N MET A 124 6.14 -11.85 7.36
CA MET A 124 5.82 -10.51 7.83
C MET A 124 7.05 -9.59 7.83
N ALA A 125 6.90 -8.43 7.21
CA ALA A 125 7.95 -7.42 7.06
C ALA A 125 7.50 -6.07 7.65
N PRO A 126 8.32 -5.43 8.51
CA PRO A 126 7.97 -4.16 9.13
C PRO A 126 8.13 -3.00 8.14
N LEU A 127 7.17 -2.07 8.11
CA LEU A 127 7.28 -0.79 7.39
C LEU A 127 7.67 0.37 8.31
N GLY A 128 7.41 0.26 9.61
CA GLY A 128 7.71 1.27 10.62
C GLY A 128 6.45 1.74 11.35
N VAL A 129 6.53 2.92 11.98
CA VAL A 129 5.43 3.47 12.79
C VAL A 129 4.60 4.44 11.97
N THR A 130 3.29 4.30 12.06
CA THR A 130 2.32 5.25 11.52
C THR A 130 1.60 5.96 12.66
N ARG A 131 0.78 6.96 12.32
CA ARG A 131 -0.12 7.62 13.28
C ARG A 131 -1.15 6.67 13.91
N ARG A 132 -1.31 5.46 13.37
CA ARG A 132 -2.20 4.41 13.88
C ARG A 132 -1.44 3.31 14.63
N GLY A 133 -0.15 3.50 14.87
CA GLY A 133 0.75 2.49 15.42
C GLY A 133 1.58 1.80 14.35
N ASP A 134 2.19 0.69 14.74
CA ASP A 134 3.13 -0.08 13.92
C ASP A 134 2.45 -0.61 12.66
N LYS A 135 3.17 -0.54 11.54
CA LYS A 135 2.72 -1.05 10.26
C LYS A 135 3.62 -2.16 9.80
N TRP A 136 2.99 -3.27 9.50
CA TRP A 136 3.58 -4.47 8.91
C TRP A 136 2.86 -4.78 7.60
N ILE A 137 3.55 -5.53 6.74
CA ILE A 137 2.99 -6.11 5.51
C ILE A 137 3.36 -7.58 5.45
N SER A 138 2.49 -8.42 4.89
CA SER A 138 2.89 -9.75 4.45
C SER A 138 3.49 -9.64 3.05
N LEU A 139 4.68 -10.21 2.85
CA LEU A 139 5.27 -10.28 1.51
C LEU A 139 4.56 -11.30 0.62
N LEU A 140 3.80 -12.25 1.19
CA LEU A 140 2.94 -13.14 0.41
C LEU A 140 1.77 -12.37 -0.20
N ASP A 141 1.10 -11.52 0.58
CA ASP A 141 -0.06 -10.75 0.08
C ASP A 141 0.33 -9.67 -0.94
N ALA A 142 1.58 -9.21 -0.90
CA ALA A 142 2.08 -8.19 -1.79
C ALA A 142 2.54 -8.73 -3.15
N ASP A 143 2.83 -10.04 -3.25
CA ASP A 143 3.53 -10.75 -4.35
C ASP A 143 4.92 -10.18 -4.70
N SER A 144 4.99 -8.88 -5.04
CA SER A 144 6.22 -8.15 -5.35
C SER A 144 6.14 -6.71 -4.84
N VAL A 145 7.26 -6.19 -4.33
CA VAL A 145 7.32 -4.82 -3.78
C VAL A 145 8.38 -3.99 -4.49
N LEU A 146 7.99 -2.80 -4.94
CA LEU A 146 8.89 -1.78 -5.46
C LEU A 146 9.13 -0.70 -4.40
N ILE A 147 10.39 -0.50 -3.99
CA ILE A 147 10.78 0.53 -3.03
C ILE A 147 11.55 1.64 -3.75
N GLY A 148 10.93 2.82 -3.85
CA GLY A 148 11.48 4.00 -4.54
C GLY A 148 11.96 5.11 -3.59
N GLY A 149 12.88 5.94 -4.06
CA GLY A 149 13.41 7.09 -3.31
C GLY A 149 14.84 7.44 -3.70
N THR A 150 15.31 8.64 -3.39
CA THR A 150 16.70 9.08 -3.68
C THR A 150 17.70 8.57 -2.62
N ARG A 151 18.99 8.89 -2.76
CA ARG A 151 20.03 8.50 -1.78
C ARG A 151 19.65 9.01 -0.37
N GLN A 152 20.01 8.24 0.66
CA GLN A 152 19.75 8.55 2.08
C GLN A 152 18.27 8.63 2.53
N MET A 153 17.31 8.23 1.69
CA MET A 153 15.90 8.11 2.09
C MET A 153 15.54 6.78 2.79
N GLY A 154 16.50 6.11 3.44
CA GLY A 154 16.23 4.93 4.26
C GLY A 154 15.87 3.62 3.54
N LYS A 155 15.87 3.57 2.19
CA LYS A 155 15.56 2.32 1.43
C LYS A 155 16.41 1.12 1.86
N THR A 156 17.72 1.30 1.97
CA THR A 156 18.64 0.23 2.38
C THR A 156 18.38 -0.18 3.84
N THR A 157 18.12 0.78 4.72
CA THR A 157 17.73 0.53 6.11
C THR A 157 16.44 -0.29 6.20
N LEU A 158 15.44 0.02 5.36
CA LEU A 158 14.20 -0.75 5.28
C LEU A 158 14.46 -2.20 4.84
N LEU A 159 15.29 -2.40 3.82
CA LEU A 159 15.66 -3.75 3.37
C LEU A 159 16.43 -4.53 4.45
N HIS A 160 17.31 -3.88 5.21
CA HIS A 160 17.96 -4.50 6.37
C HIS A 160 16.94 -4.92 7.44
N ALA A 161 15.97 -4.05 7.75
CA ALA A 161 14.91 -4.37 8.69
C ALA A 161 14.06 -5.57 8.23
N TRP A 162 13.78 -5.66 6.93
CA TRP A 162 13.06 -6.80 6.35
C TRP A 162 13.88 -8.09 6.44
N ILE A 163 15.14 -8.07 6.02
CA ILE A 163 16.02 -9.23 6.10
C ILE A 163 16.08 -9.74 7.54
N LEU A 164 16.33 -8.85 8.50
CA LEU A 164 16.39 -9.21 9.93
C LEU A 164 15.07 -9.77 10.45
N SER A 165 13.94 -9.15 10.13
CA SER A 165 12.60 -9.64 10.51
C SER A 165 12.37 -11.05 9.99
N LEU A 166 12.63 -11.26 8.70
CA LEU A 166 12.32 -12.52 8.02
C LEU A 166 13.21 -13.68 8.49
N ILE A 167 14.53 -13.47 8.63
CA ILE A 167 15.43 -14.54 9.11
C ILE A 167 15.25 -14.85 10.60
N THR A 168 14.67 -13.93 11.37
CA THR A 168 14.35 -14.14 12.79
C THR A 168 13.04 -14.91 12.94
N ALA A 169 12.05 -14.62 12.09
CA ALA A 169 10.72 -15.23 12.18
C ALA A 169 10.63 -16.61 11.50
N GLU A 170 11.38 -16.83 10.42
CA GLU A 170 11.30 -18.04 9.59
C GLU A 170 12.52 -18.94 9.78
N THR A 171 12.36 -20.25 9.58
CA THR A 171 13.50 -21.17 9.53
C THR A 171 14.12 -21.20 8.12
N PRO A 172 15.40 -21.62 7.95
CA PRO A 172 16.05 -21.72 6.64
C PRO A 172 15.35 -22.69 5.66
N GLU A 173 14.58 -23.64 6.18
CA GLU A 173 13.76 -24.56 5.39
C GLU A 173 12.51 -23.89 4.83
N LYS A 174 11.96 -22.90 5.55
CA LYS A 174 10.78 -22.13 5.14
C LYS A 174 11.14 -20.92 4.27
N LEU A 175 12.31 -20.33 4.48
CA LEU A 175 12.74 -19.12 3.79
C LEU A 175 14.17 -19.24 3.27
N ARG A 176 14.33 -18.97 1.97
CA ARG A 176 15.63 -18.73 1.34
C ARG A 176 15.68 -17.34 0.72
N LEU A 177 16.79 -16.64 0.95
CA LEU A 177 17.04 -15.29 0.48
C LEU A 177 18.13 -15.30 -0.60
N LEU A 178 17.86 -14.57 -1.68
CA LEU A 178 18.81 -14.24 -2.73
C LEU A 178 18.95 -12.72 -2.73
N LEU A 179 20.12 -12.23 -2.31
CA LEU A 179 20.34 -10.80 -2.09
C LEU A 179 21.21 -10.24 -3.21
N CYS A 180 20.71 -9.23 -3.91
CA CYS A 180 21.45 -8.57 -4.99
C CYS A 180 21.67 -7.11 -4.63
N ASP A 181 22.92 -6.66 -4.61
CA ASP A 181 23.21 -5.23 -4.52
C ASP A 181 24.00 -4.70 -5.71
N GLY A 182 23.56 -3.55 -6.18
CA GLY A 182 24.26 -2.80 -7.21
C GLY A 182 25.49 -2.08 -6.67
N LYS A 183 26.17 -2.54 -5.62
CA LYS A 183 27.40 -1.91 -5.10
C LYS A 183 28.47 -2.95 -4.80
N ASN A 184 28.52 -4.00 -5.62
CA ASN A 184 29.53 -5.07 -5.50
C ASN A 184 29.56 -5.73 -4.11
N LYS A 185 28.37 -6.10 -3.60
CA LYS A 185 28.16 -6.76 -2.30
C LYS A 185 28.45 -5.87 -1.08
N ALA A 186 28.63 -4.56 -1.26
CA ALA A 186 28.94 -3.65 -0.16
C ALA A 186 27.81 -3.54 0.88
N GLU A 187 26.56 -3.71 0.47
CA GLU A 187 25.42 -3.60 1.39
C GLU A 187 25.07 -4.98 1.97
N PHE A 188 24.86 -5.97 1.09
CA PHE A 188 24.31 -7.26 1.48
C PHE A 188 25.36 -8.37 1.67
N GLY A 189 26.63 -8.14 1.35
CA GLY A 189 27.70 -9.11 1.57
C GLY A 189 27.85 -9.54 3.03
N ARG A 190 27.45 -8.69 3.98
CA ARG A 190 27.42 -8.97 5.43
C ARG A 190 26.52 -10.15 5.83
N TYR A 191 25.58 -10.53 4.97
CA TYR A 191 24.66 -11.63 5.22
C TYR A 191 25.14 -12.95 4.62
N ALA A 192 26.26 -12.96 3.91
CA ALA A 192 26.84 -14.17 3.38
C ALA A 192 27.16 -15.17 4.50
N GLY A 193 26.81 -16.44 4.30
CA GLY A 193 27.02 -17.51 5.27
C GLY A 193 25.91 -17.70 6.31
N ILE A 194 24.91 -16.81 6.35
CA ILE A 194 23.69 -17.07 7.15
C ILE A 194 22.91 -18.21 6.48
N PRO A 195 22.39 -19.22 7.23
CA PRO A 195 21.71 -20.38 6.65
C PRO A 195 20.55 -20.06 5.70
N HIS A 196 19.81 -18.97 5.96
CA HIS A 196 18.73 -18.51 5.09
C HIS A 196 19.22 -17.94 3.75
N VAL A 197 20.48 -17.48 3.66
CA VAL A 197 20.98 -16.74 2.50
C VAL A 197 21.64 -17.69 1.53
N HIS A 198 20.95 -17.96 0.42
CA HIS A 198 21.42 -18.87 -0.61
C HIS A 198 22.57 -18.25 -1.42
N ALA A 199 22.45 -16.97 -1.80
CA ALA A 199 23.51 -16.27 -2.53
C ALA A 199 23.43 -14.76 -2.32
N VAL A 200 24.59 -14.11 -2.47
CA VAL A 200 24.71 -12.65 -2.57
C VAL A 200 25.41 -12.29 -3.87
N ALA A 201 24.75 -11.53 -4.75
CA ALA A 201 25.33 -11.02 -6.00
C ALA A 201 25.59 -9.52 -5.95
N GLY A 202 26.67 -9.13 -6.63
CA GLY A 202 26.96 -7.74 -6.95
C GLY A 202 26.27 -7.30 -8.25
N ARG A 203 27.08 -6.83 -9.21
CA ARG A 203 26.63 -6.34 -10.52
C ARG A 203 27.02 -7.28 -11.66
N GLY A 204 26.41 -7.06 -12.82
CA GLY A 204 26.87 -7.59 -14.09
C GLY A 204 26.77 -9.11 -14.16
N ALA A 205 27.88 -9.78 -14.48
CA ALA A 205 27.93 -11.21 -14.75
C ALA A 205 27.43 -12.09 -13.58
N GLU A 206 27.49 -11.59 -12.34
CA GLU A 206 27.03 -12.33 -11.17
C GLU A 206 25.50 -12.48 -11.06
N LEU A 207 24.73 -11.60 -11.72
CA LEU A 207 23.26 -11.65 -11.66
C LEU A 207 22.68 -12.77 -12.53
N GLY A 208 23.33 -13.07 -13.66
CA GLY A 208 22.86 -14.07 -14.63
C GLY A 208 22.63 -15.45 -14.00
N PRO A 209 23.62 -16.03 -13.30
CA PRO A 209 23.46 -17.31 -12.62
C PRO A 209 22.33 -17.34 -11.59
N ILE A 210 22.16 -16.28 -10.78
CA ILE A 210 21.10 -16.21 -9.77
C ILE A 210 19.72 -16.18 -10.42
N ILE A 211 19.54 -15.37 -11.46
CA ILE A 211 18.27 -15.30 -12.20
C ILE A 211 17.99 -16.63 -12.91
N GLY A 212 19.02 -17.28 -13.45
CA GLY A 212 18.94 -18.61 -14.04
C GLY A 212 18.43 -19.65 -13.04
N TYR A 213 19.04 -19.70 -11.85
CA TYR A 213 18.62 -20.56 -10.75
C TYR A 213 17.15 -20.32 -10.35
N LEU A 214 16.75 -19.05 -10.16
CA LEU A 214 15.36 -18.70 -9.82
C LEU A 214 14.37 -19.18 -10.88
N ARG A 215 14.72 -19.03 -12.16
CA ARG A 215 13.87 -19.48 -13.27
C ARG A 215 13.72 -21.01 -13.26
N GLU A 216 14.80 -21.75 -13.05
CA GLU A 216 14.77 -23.21 -12.99
C GLU A 216 13.95 -23.70 -11.78
N GLU A 217 14.13 -23.08 -10.62
CA GLU A 217 13.36 -23.39 -9.40
C GLU A 217 11.85 -23.13 -9.60
N LEU A 218 11.48 -22.02 -10.24
CA LEU A 218 10.08 -21.72 -10.57
C LEU A 218 9.48 -22.77 -11.50
N ILE A 219 10.23 -23.23 -12.51
CA ILE A 219 9.79 -24.29 -13.43
C ILE A 219 9.59 -25.60 -12.66
N ALA A 220 10.56 -26.00 -11.85
CA ALA A 220 10.51 -27.24 -11.06
C ALA A 220 9.33 -27.24 -10.09
N ARG A 221 9.11 -26.15 -9.34
CA ARG A 221 7.97 -26.02 -8.41
C ARG A 221 6.63 -26.00 -9.13
N SER A 222 6.55 -25.34 -10.28
CA SER A 222 5.32 -25.33 -11.09
C SER A 222 4.95 -26.73 -11.56
N ALA A 223 5.93 -27.57 -11.92
CA ALA A 223 5.70 -28.97 -12.26
C ALA A 223 5.25 -29.79 -11.05
N LEU A 224 5.89 -29.61 -9.90
CA LEU A 224 5.53 -30.27 -8.64
C LEU A 224 4.10 -29.96 -8.20
N LEU A 225 3.71 -28.68 -8.24
CA LEU A 225 2.35 -28.22 -7.94
C LEU A 225 1.31 -28.88 -8.85
N ARG A 226 1.58 -28.90 -10.16
CA ARG A 226 0.70 -29.54 -11.14
C ARG A 226 0.53 -31.04 -10.89
N GLN A 227 1.61 -31.73 -10.53
CA GLN A 227 1.57 -33.17 -10.21
C GLN A 227 0.64 -33.47 -9.03
N HIS A 228 0.56 -32.57 -8.05
CA HIS A 228 -0.27 -32.71 -6.86
C HIS A 228 -1.65 -32.03 -6.99
N GLY A 229 -1.97 -31.42 -8.14
CA GLY A 229 -3.19 -30.64 -8.32
C GLY A 229 -3.28 -29.38 -7.45
N ALA A 230 -2.17 -28.97 -6.84
CA ALA A 230 -2.08 -27.83 -5.93
C ALA A 230 -1.95 -26.51 -6.71
N ARG A 231 -2.55 -25.44 -6.19
CA ARG A 231 -2.52 -24.10 -6.80
C ARG A 231 -1.45 -23.20 -6.21
N ASN A 232 -0.97 -23.51 -5.00
CA ASN A 232 0.07 -22.76 -4.31
C ASN A 232 0.86 -23.68 -3.37
N VAL A 233 1.97 -23.18 -2.83
CA VAL A 233 2.89 -23.95 -1.98
C VAL A 233 2.26 -24.38 -0.65
N LYS A 234 1.20 -23.70 -0.17
CA LYS A 234 0.49 -24.09 1.06
C LYS A 234 -0.43 -25.30 0.85
N GLU A 235 -0.71 -25.67 -0.40
CA GLU A 235 -1.55 -26.81 -0.77
C GLU A 235 -0.75 -28.08 -1.10
N LEU A 236 0.59 -28.02 -1.02
CA LEU A 236 1.48 -29.19 -1.10
C LEU A 236 1.63 -29.85 0.27
#